data_AF-A0AAE3E0T1-F1
#
_entry.id   AF-A0AAE3E0T1-F1
#
_cell.length_a   1.000
_cell.length_b   1.000
_cell.length_c   1.000
_cell.angle_alpha   90.00
_cell.angle_beta   90.00
_cell.angle_gamma   90.00
#
_symmetry.space_group_name_H-M   'P 1'
#
loop_
_entity.id
_entity.type
_entity.pdbx_description
1 polymer ?
#
loop_
_entity_poly.entity_id
_entity_poly.type
_entity_poly.pdbx_seq_one_letter_code
_entity_poly.pdbx_strand_id
1 'polypeptide(L)'
;MKKKFVLGALCVSMILASGIGASAEVSERHSQWAEESLISADEAELLPNFFADRDLTANISRIDFCHLAYKMLEQKSLISENNVKSSFADTDDKEVTFLANSGIINGRSETEFAPNDDITREEAAVILTNTA
;
A
#
# COMPACT_ATOMS: atom_id res chain seq x y z
N MET A 1 11.55 -46.35 -53.93
CA MET A 1 10.84 -45.13 -53.47
C MET A 1 9.95 -45.47 -52.28
N LYS A 2 10.39 -45.14 -51.05
CA LYS A 2 9.57 -45.20 -49.83
C LYS A 2 9.94 -43.95 -49.01
N LYS A 3 9.00 -43.01 -48.89
CA LYS A 3 9.22 -41.67 -48.31
C LYS A 3 9.12 -41.74 -46.79
N LYS A 4 10.08 -41.11 -46.11
CA LYS A 4 10.17 -41.01 -44.65
C LYS A 4 9.21 -39.91 -44.16
N PHE A 5 8.41 -40.22 -43.15
CA PHE A 5 7.67 -39.24 -42.35
C PHE A 5 8.60 -38.73 -41.25
N VAL A 6 8.87 -37.43 -41.21
CA VAL A 6 9.45 -36.76 -40.05
C VAL A 6 8.69 -35.44 -39.82
N LEU A 7 7.98 -35.45 -38.69
CA LEU A 7 7.69 -34.37 -37.75
C LEU A 7 8.24 -32.96 -38.07
N GLY A 8 7.37 -31.97 -38.03
CA GLY A 8 7.73 -30.56 -38.05
C GLY A 8 6.55 -29.69 -37.64
N ALA A 9 6.22 -29.68 -36.35
CA ALA A 9 5.16 -28.87 -35.77
C ALA A 9 5.75 -27.76 -34.90
N LEU A 10 5.15 -26.58 -35.09
CA LEU A 10 4.83 -25.58 -34.08
C LEU A 10 5.91 -24.60 -33.57
N CYS A 11 5.73 -23.36 -34.03
CA CYS A 11 5.61 -22.13 -33.24
C CYS A 11 6.79 -21.60 -32.42
N VAL A 12 7.25 -20.43 -32.87
CA VAL A 12 7.51 -19.20 -32.10
C VAL A 12 8.20 -19.42 -30.76
N SER A 13 9.52 -19.53 -30.81
CA SER A 13 10.35 -19.25 -29.64
C SER A 13 10.33 -17.73 -29.37
N MET A 14 9.36 -17.31 -28.57
CA MET A 14 9.35 -16.01 -27.89
C MET A 14 10.58 -15.95 -26.99
N ILE A 15 11.53 -15.10 -27.37
CA ILE A 15 12.45 -14.51 -26.41
C ILE A 15 11.61 -13.50 -25.63
N LEU A 16 11.62 -13.57 -24.29
CA LEU A 16 11.83 -12.44 -23.40
C LEU A 16 11.88 -12.94 -21.95
N ALA A 17 12.84 -12.37 -21.23
CA ALA A 17 13.24 -12.71 -19.88
C ALA A 17 12.06 -12.71 -18.91
N SER A 18 11.82 -13.84 -18.24
CA SER A 18 11.22 -13.81 -16.91
C SER A 18 12.32 -13.31 -15.98
N GLY A 19 12.42 -11.99 -15.86
CA GLY A 19 13.04 -11.40 -14.67
C GLY A 19 12.35 -12.05 -13.48
N ILE A 20 13.15 -12.52 -12.52
CA ILE A 20 12.68 -12.74 -11.16
C ILE A 20 12.20 -11.36 -10.72
N GLY A 21 10.90 -11.11 -10.88
CA GLY A 21 10.25 -10.02 -10.21
C GLY A 21 10.44 -10.32 -8.74
N ALA A 22 11.21 -9.50 -8.04
CA ALA A 22 11.08 -9.44 -6.60
C ALA A 22 9.66 -8.94 -6.36
N SER A 23 8.72 -9.87 -6.21
CA SER A 23 7.42 -9.58 -5.61
C SER A 23 7.74 -9.02 -4.24
N ALA A 24 7.12 -7.91 -3.86
CA ALA A 24 7.13 -7.55 -2.46
C ALA A 24 6.53 -8.75 -1.71
N GLU A 25 7.30 -9.33 -0.78
CA GLU A 25 6.81 -10.48 -0.03
C GLU A 25 5.90 -9.93 1.06
N VAL A 26 4.60 -10.24 0.98
CA VAL A 26 3.65 -10.02 2.07
C VAL A 26 4.27 -10.62 3.34
N SER A 27 4.24 -9.87 4.44
CA SER A 27 4.81 -10.33 5.70
C SER A 27 4.36 -11.72 6.08
N GLU A 28 5.30 -12.60 6.45
CA GLU A 28 5.00 -13.95 6.95
C GLU A 28 4.17 -13.94 8.25
N ARG A 29 4.11 -12.80 8.95
CA ARG A 29 3.39 -12.63 10.22
C ARG A 29 2.04 -11.97 10.00
N HIS A 30 1.10 -12.72 9.41
CA HIS A 30 -0.27 -12.29 9.21
C HIS A 30 -1.29 -13.37 9.62
N SER A 31 -2.55 -12.98 9.74
CA SER A 31 -3.63 -13.94 9.98
C SER A 31 -4.09 -14.59 8.68
N GLN A 32 -4.30 -15.90 8.69
CA GLN A 32 -4.72 -16.69 7.52
C GLN A 32 -5.97 -16.15 6.81
N TRP A 33 -6.93 -15.57 7.55
CA TRP A 33 -8.15 -15.01 6.96
C TRP A 33 -7.90 -13.76 6.12
N ALA A 34 -6.76 -13.09 6.29
CA ALA A 34 -6.37 -11.88 5.58
C ALA A 34 -5.43 -12.14 4.40
N GLU A 35 -4.89 -13.36 4.25
CA GLU A 35 -3.85 -13.68 3.26
C GLU A 35 -4.25 -13.27 1.83
N GLU A 36 -5.42 -13.68 1.36
CA GLU A 36 -5.91 -13.34 0.01
C GLU A 36 -6.03 -11.82 -0.19
N SER A 37 -6.46 -11.09 0.84
CA SER A 37 -6.57 -9.63 0.79
C SER A 37 -5.20 -8.95 0.78
N LEU A 38 -4.22 -9.49 1.51
CA LEU A 38 -2.86 -8.96 1.54
C LEU A 38 -2.15 -9.20 0.20
N ILE A 39 -2.30 -10.39 -0.38
CA ILE A 39 -1.80 -10.69 -1.73
C ILE A 39 -2.41 -9.73 -2.75
N SER A 40 -3.74 -9.55 -2.71
CA SER A 40 -4.43 -8.64 -3.63
C SER A 40 -3.97 -7.18 -3.45
N ALA A 41 -3.71 -6.75 -2.22
CA ALA A 41 -3.21 -5.40 -1.94
C ALA A 41 -1.76 -5.21 -2.39
N ASP A 42 -0.92 -6.22 -2.25
CA ASP A 42 0.47 -6.22 -2.74
C ASP A 42 0.52 -6.14 -4.26
N GLU A 43 -0.24 -6.99 -4.95
CA GLU A 43 -0.38 -6.99 -6.42
C GLU A 43 -0.91 -5.65 -6.96
N ALA A 44 -1.74 -4.96 -6.17
CA ALA A 44 -2.28 -3.64 -6.49
C ALA A 44 -1.34 -2.47 -6.09
N GLU A 45 -0.13 -2.75 -5.60
CA GLU A 45 0.82 -1.76 -5.09
C GLU A 45 0.25 -0.87 -3.97
N LEU A 46 -0.74 -1.39 -3.22
CA LEU A 46 -1.39 -0.71 -2.11
C LEU A 46 -0.70 -0.96 -0.76
N LEU A 47 0.17 -1.98 -0.67
CA LEU A 47 0.88 -2.33 0.55
C LEU A 47 2.28 -1.67 0.55
N PRO A 48 2.53 -0.66 1.39
CA PRO A 48 3.87 -0.07 1.51
C PRO A 48 4.92 -1.10 1.94
N ASN A 49 6.11 -1.04 1.33
CA ASN A 49 7.20 -1.99 1.58
C ASN A 49 7.62 -2.10 3.06
N PHE A 50 7.41 -1.07 3.87
CA PHE A 50 7.76 -1.13 5.29
C PHE A 50 6.86 -2.09 6.11
N PHE A 51 5.78 -2.63 5.51
CA PHE A 51 4.98 -3.70 6.10
C PHE A 51 5.53 -5.11 5.87
N ALA A 52 6.48 -5.30 4.94
CA ALA A 52 6.98 -6.63 4.57
C ALA A 52 7.56 -7.42 5.75
N ASP A 53 8.15 -6.75 6.75
CA ASP A 53 8.73 -7.42 7.92
C ASP A 53 7.92 -7.20 9.22
N ARG A 54 6.70 -6.64 9.12
CA ARG A 54 5.88 -6.25 10.29
C ARG A 54 4.95 -7.37 10.74
N ASP A 55 4.59 -7.36 12.02
CA ASP A 55 3.48 -8.18 12.50
C ASP A 55 2.14 -7.55 12.10
N LEU A 56 1.48 -8.11 11.10
CA LEU A 56 0.20 -7.60 10.60
C LEU A 56 -0.99 -8.02 11.48
N THR A 57 -0.74 -8.75 12.57
CA THR A 57 -1.75 -9.07 13.58
C THR A 57 -1.75 -8.11 14.76
N ALA A 58 -0.72 -7.27 14.87
CA ALA A 58 -0.63 -6.24 15.89
C ALA A 58 -1.56 -5.05 15.58
N ASN A 59 -1.81 -4.21 16.58
CA ASN A 59 -2.46 -2.94 16.35
C ASN A 59 -1.61 -2.08 15.41
N ILE A 60 -2.27 -1.37 14.50
CA ILE A 60 -1.64 -0.47 13.55
C ILE A 60 -1.60 0.95 14.12
N SER A 61 -0.46 1.62 13.95
CA SER A 61 -0.31 3.02 14.35
C SER A 61 -1.09 3.95 13.43
N ARG A 62 -1.42 5.14 13.92
CA ARG A 62 -2.14 6.15 13.13
C ARG A 62 -1.35 6.59 11.89
N ILE A 63 -0.04 6.74 12.00
CA ILE A 63 0.80 7.11 10.86
C ILE A 63 0.87 5.98 9.82
N ASP A 64 1.02 4.73 10.25
CA ASP A 64 1.04 3.58 9.35
C ASP A 64 -0.28 3.44 8.57
N PHE A 65 -1.42 3.69 9.23
CA PHE A 65 -2.73 3.71 8.56
C PHE A 65 -2.86 4.87 7.58
N CYS A 66 -2.28 6.03 7.89
CA CYS A 66 -2.24 7.17 6.97
C CYS A 66 -1.43 6.87 5.71
N HIS A 67 -0.33 6.13 5.81
CA HIS A 67 0.43 5.69 4.65
C HIS A 67 -0.37 4.79 3.71
N LEU A 68 -1.17 3.87 4.27
CA LEU A 68 -2.11 3.06 3.49
C LEU A 68 -3.16 3.94 2.78
N ALA A 69 -3.75 4.90 3.51
CA ALA A 69 -4.71 5.84 2.95
C ALA A 69 -4.12 6.72 1.83
N TYR A 70 -2.88 7.18 2.01
CA TYR A 70 -2.15 7.93 0.99
C TYR A 70 -1.89 7.08 -0.26
N LYS A 71 -1.48 5.81 -0.11
CA LYS A 71 -1.34 4.88 -1.25
C LYS A 71 -2.63 4.68 -2.01
N MET A 72 -3.78 4.60 -1.34
CA MET A 72 -5.08 4.55 -2.01
C MET A 72 -5.35 5.79 -2.89
N LEU A 73 -4.96 6.98 -2.44
CA LEU A 73 -5.11 8.22 -3.21
C LEU A 73 -4.13 8.30 -4.38
N GLU A 74 -2.91 7.79 -4.20
CA GLU A 74 -1.88 7.70 -5.24
C GLU A 74 -2.39 6.84 -6.41
N GLN A 75 -2.96 5.67 -6.11
CA GLN A 75 -3.59 4.80 -7.12
C GLN A 75 -4.74 5.49 -7.87
N LYS A 76 -5.49 6.37 -7.19
CA LYS A 76 -6.53 7.19 -7.83
C LYS A 76 -5.99 8.42 -8.57
N SER A 77 -4.68 8.67 -8.56
CA SER A 77 -4.05 9.88 -9.09
C SER A 77 -4.63 11.18 -8.49
N LEU A 78 -5.04 11.14 -7.22
CA LEU A 78 -5.66 12.26 -6.49
C LEU A 78 -4.66 13.08 -5.67
N ILE A 79 -3.37 12.86 -5.88
CA ILE A 79 -2.32 13.54 -5.14
C ILE A 79 -1.79 14.71 -5.97
N SER A 80 -1.86 15.90 -5.39
CA SER A 80 -1.20 17.10 -5.91
C SER A 80 -0.08 17.52 -4.97
N GLU A 81 1.04 18.00 -5.51
CA GLU A 81 2.07 18.58 -4.68
C GLU A 81 1.51 19.72 -3.82
N ASN A 82 1.68 19.60 -2.51
CA ASN A 82 1.33 20.63 -1.55
C ASN A 82 2.50 20.82 -0.58
N ASN A 83 3.10 22.02 -0.61
CA ASN A 83 4.23 22.38 0.25
C ASN A 83 3.80 23.12 1.53
N VAL A 84 2.51 23.18 1.83
CA VAL A 84 2.01 23.73 3.09
C VAL A 84 2.31 22.74 4.21
N LYS A 85 3.04 23.19 5.24
CA LYS A 85 3.25 22.37 6.43
C LYS A 85 1.96 22.23 7.23
N SER A 86 1.77 21.08 7.86
CA SER A 86 0.72 20.90 8.85
C SER A 86 1.04 21.67 10.14
N SER A 87 0.04 21.84 10.98
CA SER A 87 0.18 22.46 12.32
C SER A 87 0.72 21.50 13.38
N PHE A 88 0.93 20.22 13.05
CA PHE A 88 1.35 19.20 13.99
C PHE A 88 2.83 19.36 14.36
N ALA A 89 3.12 19.37 15.66
CA ALA A 89 4.47 19.58 16.18
C ALA A 89 5.24 18.26 16.36
N ASP A 90 4.54 17.14 16.36
CA ASP A 90 5.03 15.79 16.69
C ASP A 90 5.25 14.89 15.48
N THR A 91 5.04 15.42 14.26
CA THR A 91 5.40 14.74 13.00
C THR A 91 5.62 15.76 11.88
N ASP A 92 6.61 15.50 11.04
CA ASP A 92 6.86 16.23 9.79
C ASP A 92 6.63 15.36 8.54
N ASP A 93 5.91 14.25 8.73
CA ASP A 93 5.60 13.32 7.66
C ASP A 93 4.79 14.00 6.54
N LYS A 94 5.24 13.83 5.30
CA LYS A 94 4.67 14.52 4.14
C LYS A 94 3.29 13.97 3.77
N GLU A 95 3.06 12.69 3.98
CA GLU A 95 1.80 12.03 3.67
C GLU A 95 0.75 12.44 4.71
N VAL A 96 1.12 12.43 5.99
CA VAL A 96 0.28 13.01 7.07
C VAL A 96 -0.03 14.48 6.77
N THR A 97 0.97 15.27 6.39
CA THR A 97 0.79 16.68 6.06
C THR A 97 -0.18 16.87 4.89
N PHE A 98 -0.03 16.09 3.82
CA PHE A 98 -0.95 16.11 2.68
C PHE A 98 -2.37 15.76 3.09
N LEU A 99 -2.56 14.66 3.82
CA LEU A 99 -3.88 14.20 4.27
C LEU A 99 -4.56 15.23 5.18
N ALA A 100 -3.79 15.90 6.06
CA ALA A 100 -4.31 16.95 6.93
C ALA A 100 -4.76 18.17 6.14
N ASN A 101 -3.92 18.63 5.19
CA ASN A 101 -4.25 19.77 4.33
C ASN A 101 -5.43 19.49 3.39
N SER A 102 -5.62 18.22 3.02
CA SER A 102 -6.77 17.76 2.22
C SER A 102 -8.03 17.55 3.05
N GLY A 103 -7.98 17.76 4.38
CA GLY A 103 -9.12 17.58 5.28
C GLY A 103 -9.51 16.12 5.53
N ILE A 104 -8.64 15.17 5.18
CA ILE A 104 -8.90 13.73 5.31
C ILE A 104 -8.70 13.27 6.76
N ILE A 105 -7.70 13.84 7.44
CA ILE A 105 -7.36 13.55 8.84
C ILE A 105 -7.41 14.80 9.70
N ASN A 106 -7.61 14.60 11.00
CA ASN A 106 -7.47 15.62 12.04
C ASN A 106 -6.47 15.16 13.10
N GLY A 107 -5.86 16.12 13.80
CA GLY A 107 -5.04 15.85 14.99
C GLY A 107 -5.87 15.47 16.20
N ARG A 108 -5.22 14.95 17.25
CA ARG A 108 -5.81 14.86 18.59
C ARG A 108 -6.08 16.25 19.18
N SER A 109 -5.23 17.20 18.81
CA SER A 109 -5.38 18.62 19.09
C SER A 109 -4.94 19.44 17.87
N GLU A 110 -4.98 20.77 17.97
CA GLU A 110 -4.53 21.66 16.89
C GLU A 110 -3.05 21.46 16.53
N THR A 111 -2.23 20.96 17.46
CA THR A 111 -0.77 20.83 17.29
C THR A 111 -0.25 19.41 17.48
N GLU A 112 -1.12 18.43 17.70
CA GLU A 112 -0.71 17.05 18.00
C GLU A 112 -1.42 16.07 17.07
N PHE A 113 -0.65 15.28 16.33
CA PHE A 113 -1.16 14.20 15.52
C PHE A 113 -1.18 12.86 16.27
N ALA A 114 -0.27 12.61 17.20
CA ALA A 114 -0.01 11.34 17.85
C ALA A 114 0.27 10.19 16.85
N PRO A 115 1.39 10.26 16.08
CA PRO A 115 1.67 9.33 14.99
C PRO A 115 1.81 7.87 15.43
N ASN A 116 2.37 7.65 16.63
CA ASN A 116 2.71 6.33 17.15
C ASN A 116 1.58 5.68 17.96
N ASP A 117 0.48 6.41 18.21
CA ASP A 117 -0.68 5.83 18.88
C ASP A 117 -1.37 4.83 17.96
N ASP A 118 -1.97 3.80 18.56
CA ASP A 118 -2.85 2.90 17.83
C ASP A 118 -4.07 3.67 17.30
N ILE A 119 -4.46 3.38 16.06
CA ILE A 119 -5.69 3.94 15.49
C ILE A 119 -6.93 3.22 16.03
N THR A 120 -7.99 3.96 16.31
CA THR A 120 -9.30 3.36 16.62
C THR A 120 -10.05 2.97 15.34
N ARG A 121 -11.01 2.06 15.46
CA ARG A 121 -11.87 1.66 14.32
C ARG A 121 -12.70 2.81 13.76
N GLU A 122 -13.14 3.74 14.62
CA GLU A 122 -13.89 4.92 14.19
C GLU A 122 -13.03 5.89 13.37
N GLU A 123 -11.78 6.10 13.78
CA GLU A 123 -10.84 6.93 13.02
C GLU A 123 -10.52 6.29 11.67
N ALA A 124 -10.22 4.99 11.64
CA ALA A 124 -9.99 4.27 10.40
C ALA A 124 -11.17 4.42 9.43
N ALA A 125 -12.41 4.33 9.92
CA ALA A 125 -13.61 4.50 9.10
C ALA A 125 -13.76 5.93 8.55
N VAL A 126 -13.48 6.96 9.36
CA VAL A 126 -13.51 8.36 8.93
C VAL A 126 -12.47 8.60 7.83
N ILE A 127 -11.24 8.13 8.02
CA ILE A 127 -10.16 8.27 7.03
C ILE A 127 -10.56 7.60 5.72
N LEU A 128 -11.01 6.35 5.76
CA LEU A 128 -11.44 5.62 4.57
C LEU A 128 -12.58 6.33 3.84
N THR A 129 -13.57 6.84 4.57
CA THR A 129 -14.71 7.58 3.99
C THR A 129 -14.24 8.86 3.30
N ASN A 130 -13.27 9.57 3.88
CA ASN A 130 -12.73 10.80 3.31
C ASN A 130 -11.77 10.55 2.13
N THR A 131 -11.28 9.32 1.95
CA THR A 131 -10.48 8.90 0.77
C THR A 131 -11.31 8.29 -0.37
N ALA A 132 -12.61 8.06 -0.15
CA ALA A 132 -13.49 7.34 -1.07
C ALA A 132 -13.77 8.11 -2.36
#